data_AF-A0A836C7F4-F1
#
_entry.id   AF-A0A836C7F4-F1
#
_cell.length_a   1.000
_cell.length_b   1.000
_cell.length_c   1.000
_cell.angle_alpha   90.00
_cell.angle_beta   90.00
_cell.angle_gamma   90.00
#
_symmetry.space_group_name_H-M   'P 1'
#
loop_
_entity.id
_entity.type
_entity.pdbx_description
1 polymer ?
#
loop_
_entity_poly.entity_id
_entity_poly.type
_entity_poly.pdbx_seq_one_letter_code
_entity_poly.pdbx_strand_id
1 'polypeptide(L)'
;MTSATWGYSEYARHAYAPSDAAAWQVLVDVLGVDESRARYIIVFGGFYLMPPGDVKARRVSDPTHAMTKGQYMRIHPMPRQYPVCATTDWDASVLQENDWCMLVNKPAAVPSHPTVDNLHHNVVACLKPLRPGTQISAAHRLDVATSGLIVMCKRPSFMTAFSALHAAGAISKRYTALLRLPHVPLGVLTHYMMRSSCAPKIYR
;
A
#
# COMPACT_ATOMS: atom_id res chain seq x y z
N MET A 1 -4.48 -16.51 -31.33
CA MET A 1 -4.30 -15.20 -30.66
C MET A 1 -5.04 -15.28 -29.33
N THR A 2 -4.34 -15.73 -28.29
CA THR A 2 -4.90 -15.93 -26.94
C THR A 2 -4.92 -14.60 -26.20
N SER A 3 -6.12 -14.07 -25.98
CA SER A 3 -6.37 -12.88 -25.17
C SER A 3 -6.14 -13.21 -23.70
N ALA A 4 -5.01 -12.77 -23.15
CA ALA A 4 -4.80 -12.76 -21.71
C ALA A 4 -5.58 -11.58 -21.11
N THR A 5 -6.61 -11.88 -20.34
CA THR A 5 -7.35 -10.94 -19.48
C THR A 5 -6.50 -10.66 -18.24
N TRP A 6 -5.92 -9.45 -18.16
CA TRP A 6 -4.99 -9.07 -17.10
C TRP A 6 -5.71 -8.58 -15.84
N GLY A 7 -5.63 -9.36 -14.75
CA GLY A 7 -6.12 -9.05 -13.40
C GLY A 7 -5.01 -8.91 -12.34
N TYR A 8 -5.33 -8.24 -11.25
CA TYR A 8 -4.50 -7.82 -10.09
C TYR A 8 -3.44 -8.82 -9.51
N SER A 9 -2.15 -8.43 -9.49
CA SER A 9 -0.96 -9.07 -8.81
C SER A 9 -1.01 -10.55 -8.43
N GLU A 10 -0.65 -11.40 -9.38
CA GLU A 10 -0.23 -12.76 -9.06
C GLU A 10 1.18 -12.93 -9.62
N TYR A 11 2.22 -13.33 -8.88
CA TYR A 11 2.23 -14.17 -7.70
C TYR A 11 3.34 -13.73 -6.74
N ALA A 12 3.01 -13.65 -5.46
CA ALA A 12 4.05 -13.76 -4.45
C ALA A 12 4.69 -15.15 -4.60
N ARG A 13 6.00 -15.22 -4.74
CA ARG A 13 6.76 -16.47 -4.76
C ARG A 13 7.06 -16.87 -3.32
N HIS A 14 6.72 -18.10 -2.99
CA HIS A 14 7.01 -18.69 -1.69
C HIS A 14 8.18 -19.66 -1.87
N ALA A 15 9.17 -19.57 -0.99
CA ALA A 15 10.40 -20.34 -1.09
C ALA A 15 11.05 -20.52 0.28
N TYR A 16 12.03 -21.40 0.36
CA TYR A 16 12.91 -21.55 1.51
C TYR A 16 14.31 -21.09 1.12
N ALA A 17 15.03 -20.44 2.04
CA ALA A 17 16.41 -20.05 1.81
C ALA A 17 17.28 -21.29 1.52
N PRO A 18 18.03 -21.33 0.39
CA PRO A 18 18.80 -22.51 0.02
C PRO A 18 20.11 -22.65 0.81
N SER A 19 20.61 -21.55 1.38
CA SER A 19 21.90 -21.41 2.04
C SER A 19 21.85 -20.35 3.15
N ASP A 20 22.87 -20.36 4.01
CA ASP A 20 23.14 -19.28 4.95
C ASP A 20 23.88 -18.17 4.20
N ALA A 21 23.22 -17.04 3.98
CA ALA A 21 23.75 -15.94 3.17
C ALA A 21 23.01 -14.62 3.45
N ALA A 22 23.46 -13.52 2.86
CA ALA A 22 22.69 -12.27 2.90
C ALA A 22 21.39 -12.42 2.09
N ALA A 23 20.32 -11.72 2.49
CA ALA A 23 19.02 -11.78 1.83
C ALA A 23 19.09 -11.49 0.32
N TRP A 24 19.94 -10.55 -0.11
CA TRP A 24 20.12 -10.27 -1.54
C TRP A 24 20.73 -11.47 -2.29
N GLN A 25 21.69 -12.18 -1.71
CA GLN A 25 22.31 -13.37 -2.32
C GLN A 25 21.30 -14.50 -2.44
N VAL A 26 20.52 -14.74 -1.38
CA VAL A 26 19.42 -15.70 -1.40
C VAL A 26 18.41 -15.39 -2.51
N LEU A 27 18.11 -14.10 -2.74
CA LEU A 27 17.21 -13.70 -3.82
C LEU A 27 17.82 -13.89 -5.21
N VAL A 28 19.13 -13.65 -5.39
CA VAL A 28 19.85 -13.95 -6.64
C VAL A 28 19.71 -15.45 -6.95
N ASP A 29 20.02 -16.30 -5.97
CA ASP A 29 19.99 -17.76 -6.14
C ASP A 29 18.58 -18.29 -6.44
N VAL A 30 17.57 -17.78 -5.73
CA VAL A 30 16.19 -18.29 -5.87
C VAL A 30 15.48 -17.72 -7.08
N LEU A 31 15.67 -16.44 -7.39
CA LEU A 31 14.96 -15.78 -8.49
C LEU A 31 15.72 -15.84 -9.82
N GLY A 32 17.04 -16.10 -9.82
CA GLY A 32 17.88 -16.01 -11.02
C GLY A 32 18.00 -14.58 -11.54
N VAL A 33 17.97 -13.59 -10.65
CA VAL A 33 18.10 -12.15 -10.97
C VAL A 33 19.49 -11.65 -10.58
N ASP A 34 19.91 -10.51 -11.12
CA ASP A 34 21.15 -9.87 -10.68
C ASP A 34 21.02 -9.25 -9.26
N GLU A 35 22.17 -8.91 -8.67
CA GLU A 35 22.24 -8.32 -7.32
C GLU A 35 21.44 -7.00 -7.22
N SER A 36 21.49 -6.15 -8.25
CA SER A 36 20.79 -4.86 -8.22
C SER A 36 19.28 -5.09 -8.14
N ARG A 37 18.76 -6.05 -8.89
CA ARG A 37 17.35 -6.43 -8.86
C ARG A 37 16.96 -7.07 -7.53
N ALA A 38 17.79 -7.95 -6.97
CA ALA A 38 17.54 -8.57 -5.67
C ALA A 38 17.46 -7.53 -4.56
N ARG A 39 18.45 -6.63 -4.48
CA ARG A 39 18.47 -5.50 -3.53
C ARG A 39 17.26 -4.60 -3.73
N TYR A 40 16.93 -4.27 -4.98
CA TYR A 40 15.75 -3.47 -5.30
C TYR A 40 14.47 -4.09 -4.74
N ILE A 41 14.22 -5.38 -4.96
CA ILE A 41 13.01 -6.06 -4.45
C ILE A 41 12.91 -5.94 -2.93
N ILE A 42 14.03 -6.09 -2.21
CA ILE A 42 14.08 -6.01 -0.75
C ILE A 42 13.80 -4.58 -0.28
N VAL A 43 14.58 -3.60 -0.74
CA VAL A 43 14.46 -2.19 -0.34
C VAL A 43 13.10 -1.63 -0.72
N PHE A 44 12.57 -2.04 -1.87
CA PHE A 44 11.30 -1.54 -2.38
C PHE A 44 10.08 -2.08 -1.61
N GLY A 45 10.27 -3.14 -0.83
CA GLY A 45 9.28 -3.67 0.12
C GLY A 45 8.63 -5.00 -0.27
N GLY A 46 9.19 -5.69 -1.27
CA GLY A 46 8.68 -6.95 -1.79
C GLY A 46 9.13 -8.19 -1.02
N PHE A 47 9.95 -8.08 0.02
CA PHE A 47 10.53 -9.23 0.71
C PHE A 47 10.01 -9.43 2.13
N TYR A 48 9.62 -10.67 2.44
CA TYR A 48 9.05 -11.06 3.72
C TYR A 48 9.63 -12.38 4.22
N LEU A 49 9.82 -12.45 5.53
CA LEU A 49 10.17 -13.67 6.26
C LEU A 49 8.99 -14.15 7.09
N MET A 50 8.89 -15.46 7.24
CA MET A 50 8.08 -16.06 8.29
C MET A 50 9.00 -16.58 9.39
N PRO A 51 8.98 -15.98 10.59
CA PRO A 51 9.70 -16.55 11.71
C PRO A 51 9.11 -17.93 12.09
N PRO A 52 9.93 -18.85 12.62
CA PRO A 52 9.45 -20.13 13.11
C PRO A 52 8.35 -19.95 14.16
N GLY A 53 7.21 -20.60 13.99
CA GLY A 53 6.07 -20.53 14.93
C GLY A 53 5.17 -19.31 14.79
N ASP A 54 5.50 -18.35 13.92
CA ASP A 54 4.68 -17.15 13.70
C ASP A 54 3.62 -17.36 12.61
N VAL A 55 2.46 -16.73 12.81
CA VAL A 55 1.35 -16.72 11.84
C VAL A 55 1.44 -15.52 10.88
N LYS A 56 2.26 -14.50 11.20
CA LYS A 56 2.32 -13.23 10.45
C LYS A 56 3.69 -12.96 9.85
N ALA A 57 3.73 -12.85 8.52
CA ALA A 57 4.95 -12.52 7.79
C ALA A 57 5.49 -11.13 8.19
N ARG A 58 6.80 -11.05 8.42
CA ARG A 58 7.53 -9.81 8.71
C ARG A 58 8.23 -9.33 7.43
N ARG A 59 8.00 -8.07 7.06
CA ARG A 59 8.73 -7.44 5.95
C ARG A 59 10.19 -7.20 6.35
N VAL A 60 11.11 -7.49 5.44
CA VAL A 60 12.54 -7.18 5.57
C VAL A 60 12.92 -6.19 4.49
N SER A 61 13.56 -5.09 4.88
CA SER A 61 13.97 -4.01 3.98
C SER A 61 15.48 -3.84 3.88
N ASP A 62 16.24 -4.55 4.72
CA ASP A 62 17.70 -4.58 4.68
C ASP A 62 18.18 -5.72 3.77
N PRO A 63 18.82 -5.42 2.62
CA PRO A 63 19.32 -6.45 1.72
C PRO A 63 20.40 -7.33 2.32
N THR A 64 21.11 -6.83 3.33
CA THR A 64 22.21 -7.54 4.01
C THR A 64 21.74 -8.38 5.20
N HIS A 65 20.43 -8.41 5.46
CA HIS A 65 19.84 -9.24 6.50
C HIS A 65 20.31 -10.69 6.37
N ALA A 66 20.88 -11.24 7.44
CA ALA A 66 21.37 -12.61 7.47
C ALA A 66 20.19 -13.59 7.37
N MET A 67 20.26 -14.50 6.40
CA MET A 67 19.30 -15.58 6.19
C MET A 67 19.88 -16.89 6.71
N THR A 68 19.01 -17.75 7.23
CA THR A 68 19.35 -19.13 7.58
C THR A 68 18.73 -20.10 6.58
N LYS A 69 19.47 -21.11 6.15
CA LYS A 69 19.00 -22.19 5.29
C LYS A 69 17.72 -22.82 5.84
N GLY A 70 16.75 -23.04 4.97
CA GLY A 70 15.43 -23.57 5.34
C GLY A 70 14.48 -22.54 5.94
N GLN A 71 14.85 -21.26 6.04
CA GLN A 71 13.94 -20.20 6.47
C GLN A 71 12.91 -19.89 5.38
N TYR A 72 11.63 -19.86 5.75
CA TYR A 72 10.55 -19.57 4.80
C TYR A 72 10.48 -18.09 4.46
N MET A 73 10.35 -17.81 3.17
CA MET A 73 10.26 -16.47 2.62
C MET A 73 9.12 -16.34 1.62
N ARG A 74 8.54 -15.14 1.61
CA ARG A 74 7.55 -14.71 0.63
C ARG A 74 8.10 -13.48 -0.10
N ILE A 75 8.19 -13.60 -1.42
CA ILE A 75 8.86 -12.64 -2.28
C ILE A 75 7.84 -12.11 -3.29
N HIS A 76 7.80 -10.80 -3.50
CA HIS A 76 7.10 -10.17 -4.61
C HIS A 76 8.14 -9.76 -5.66
N PRO A 77 8.43 -10.62 -6.65
CA PRO A 77 9.56 -10.42 -7.56
C PRO A 77 9.34 -9.25 -8.53
N MET A 78 8.10 -8.83 -8.72
CA MET A 78 7.71 -7.70 -9.56
C MET A 78 6.85 -6.72 -8.74
N PRO A 79 7.46 -5.91 -7.85
CA PRO A 79 6.72 -4.90 -7.12
C PRO A 79 5.95 -3.98 -8.04
N ARG A 80 4.66 -3.78 -7.77
CA ARG A 80 3.81 -2.86 -8.51
C ARG A 80 4.38 -1.45 -8.51
N GLN A 81 4.41 -0.84 -9.68
CA GLN A 81 4.81 0.55 -9.86
C GLN A 81 3.59 1.46 -9.96
N TYR A 82 3.74 2.71 -9.53
CA TYR A 82 2.74 3.75 -9.66
C TYR A 82 3.41 5.01 -10.22
N PRO A 83 3.68 5.06 -11.54
CA PRO A 83 4.48 6.13 -12.16
C PRO A 83 3.92 7.54 -11.93
N VAL A 84 2.60 7.67 -11.73
CA VAL A 84 1.95 8.94 -11.38
C VAL A 84 2.56 9.58 -10.14
N CYS A 85 3.10 8.79 -9.19
CA CYS A 85 3.81 9.31 -8.03
C CYS A 85 5.04 10.16 -8.40
N ALA A 86 5.72 9.86 -9.50
CA ALA A 86 6.91 10.58 -9.92
C ALA A 86 6.59 11.88 -10.69
N THR A 87 5.41 11.98 -11.30
CA THR A 87 5.00 13.14 -12.11
C THR A 87 4.03 14.07 -11.38
N THR A 88 3.57 13.70 -10.19
CA THR A 88 2.67 14.53 -9.38
C THR A 88 3.46 15.60 -8.65
N ASP A 89 3.02 16.86 -8.77
CA ASP A 89 3.43 17.92 -7.87
C ASP A 89 2.75 17.72 -6.51
N TRP A 90 3.47 17.08 -5.60
CA TRP A 90 2.94 16.69 -4.30
C TRP A 90 2.76 17.88 -3.36
N ASP A 91 3.57 18.94 -3.46
CA ASP A 91 3.40 20.11 -2.61
C ASP A 91 2.17 20.90 -3.05
N ALA A 92 1.99 21.11 -4.35
CA ALA A 92 0.78 21.72 -4.91
C ALA A 92 -0.50 20.88 -4.67
N SER A 93 -0.36 19.56 -4.46
CA SER A 93 -1.49 18.69 -4.13
C SER A 93 -2.03 18.88 -2.71
N VAL A 94 -1.26 19.53 -1.82
CA VAL A 94 -1.70 19.85 -0.45
C VAL A 94 -2.60 21.09 -0.50
N LEU A 95 -3.91 20.87 -0.30
CA LEU A 95 -4.89 21.96 -0.36
C LEU A 95 -4.97 22.74 0.95
N GLN A 96 -4.78 22.05 2.08
CA GLN A 96 -4.76 22.64 3.42
C GLN A 96 -3.80 21.86 4.30
N GLU A 97 -3.09 22.56 5.17
CA GLU A 97 -2.18 21.97 6.16
C GLU A 97 -2.26 22.75 7.46
N ASN A 98 -2.30 22.04 8.59
CA ASN A 98 -2.15 22.59 9.93
C ASN A 98 -1.25 21.67 10.79
N ASP A 99 -1.17 21.93 12.09
CA ASP A 99 -0.30 21.17 13.00
C ASP A 99 -0.71 19.70 13.21
N TRP A 100 -1.97 19.37 12.90
CA TRP A 100 -2.59 18.08 13.20
C TRP A 100 -2.73 17.20 11.95
N CYS A 101 -3.02 17.81 10.80
CA CYS A 101 -3.31 17.09 9.56
C CYS A 101 -3.04 17.91 8.29
N MET A 102 -3.09 17.22 7.14
CA MET A 102 -3.08 17.78 5.80
C MET A 102 -4.26 17.22 5.01
N LEU A 103 -4.90 18.08 4.22
CA LEU A 103 -5.87 17.70 3.21
C LEU A 103 -5.18 17.68 1.85
N VAL A 104 -5.14 16.51 1.22
CA VAL A 104 -4.38 16.27 -0.01
C VAL A 104 -5.32 15.89 -1.13
N ASN A 105 -5.19 16.52 -2.29
CA ASN A 105 -5.87 16.11 -3.51
C ASN A 105 -5.11 14.95 -4.16
N LYS A 106 -5.44 13.71 -3.79
CA LYS A 106 -4.78 12.51 -4.30
C LYS A 106 -5.11 12.30 -5.78
N PRO A 107 -4.13 12.13 -6.67
CA PRO A 107 -4.39 11.71 -8.05
C PRO A 107 -4.93 10.26 -8.11
N ALA A 108 -5.60 9.93 -9.22
CA ALA A 108 -5.92 8.54 -9.54
C ALA A 108 -4.64 7.75 -9.83
N ALA A 109 -4.73 6.42 -9.80
CA ALA A 109 -3.62 5.49 -9.98
C ALA A 109 -2.49 5.60 -8.95
N VAL A 110 -2.79 6.12 -7.75
CA VAL A 110 -1.84 6.19 -6.62
C VAL A 110 -2.41 5.56 -5.35
N PRO A 111 -1.70 4.64 -4.68
CA PRO A 111 -2.10 4.11 -3.37
C PRO A 111 -2.06 5.17 -2.28
N SER A 112 -3.02 5.08 -1.36
CA SER A 112 -3.09 5.98 -0.20
C SER A 112 -1.94 5.78 0.81
N HIS A 113 -1.40 4.56 0.90
CA HIS A 113 -0.41 4.13 1.88
C HIS A 113 0.42 2.97 1.27
N PRO A 114 1.54 2.55 1.89
CA PRO A 114 2.34 1.44 1.39
C PRO A 114 1.51 0.19 1.07
N THR A 115 1.73 -0.38 -0.11
CA THR A 115 1.11 -1.65 -0.51
C THR A 115 1.92 -2.82 0.02
N VAL A 116 1.46 -4.04 -0.27
CA VAL A 116 2.14 -5.28 0.16
C VAL A 116 3.53 -5.43 -0.43
N ASP A 117 3.78 -4.87 -1.60
CA ASP A 117 5.00 -5.04 -2.38
C ASP A 117 5.76 -3.73 -2.62
N ASN A 118 5.16 -2.58 -2.30
CA ASN A 118 5.72 -1.26 -2.58
C ASN A 118 5.61 -0.32 -1.36
N LEU A 119 6.76 0.08 -0.83
CA LEU A 119 6.90 1.05 0.25
C LEU A 119 6.96 2.52 -0.20
N HIS A 120 7.26 2.77 -1.47
CA HIS A 120 7.78 4.06 -1.96
C HIS A 120 6.77 4.84 -2.81
N HIS A 121 5.97 4.17 -3.64
CA HIS A 121 5.05 4.86 -4.55
C HIS A 121 3.64 4.91 -3.96
N ASN A 122 3.44 5.81 -3.00
CA ASN A 122 2.16 6.06 -2.34
C ASN A 122 2.14 7.47 -1.73
N VAL A 123 0.96 8.01 -1.44
CA VAL A 123 0.80 9.39 -0.92
C VAL A 123 1.66 9.66 0.31
N VAL A 124 1.69 8.74 1.28
CA VAL A 124 2.49 8.89 2.51
C VAL A 124 3.97 9.03 2.18
N ALA A 125 4.49 8.12 1.35
CA ALA A 125 5.91 8.09 1.00
C ALA A 125 6.32 9.29 0.13
N CYS A 126 5.43 9.80 -0.72
CA CYS A 126 5.70 10.99 -1.54
C CYS A 126 5.68 12.30 -0.73
N LEU A 127 4.83 12.42 0.28
CA LEU A 127 4.76 13.63 1.13
C LEU A 127 5.84 13.69 2.22
N LYS A 128 6.31 12.54 2.71
CA LYS A 128 7.30 12.47 3.79
C LYS A 128 8.58 13.30 3.54
N PRO A 129 9.23 13.20 2.36
CA PRO A 129 10.40 14.02 2.06
C PRO A 129 10.12 15.52 2.04
N LEU A 130 8.88 15.94 1.73
CA LEU A 130 8.48 17.35 1.67
C LEU A 130 8.23 17.97 3.05
N ARG A 131 8.09 17.16 4.09
CA ARG A 131 7.91 17.60 5.49
C ARG A 131 8.88 16.85 6.42
N PRO A 132 10.21 17.09 6.31
CA PRO A 132 11.20 16.43 7.14
C PRO A 132 10.86 16.55 8.64
N GLY A 133 11.05 15.46 9.40
CA GLY A 133 10.74 15.42 10.83
C GLY A 133 9.26 15.29 11.18
N THR A 134 8.34 15.45 10.23
CA THR A 134 6.90 15.26 10.46
C THR A 134 6.51 13.80 10.26
N GLN A 135 5.88 13.19 11.25
CA GLN A 135 5.25 11.88 11.07
C GLN A 135 4.02 12.02 10.19
N ILE A 136 3.95 11.29 9.07
CA ILE A 136 2.80 11.33 8.16
C ILE A 136 2.20 9.93 8.05
N SER A 137 0.88 9.82 8.20
CA SER A 137 0.09 8.59 8.03
C SER A 137 -1.26 8.90 7.39
N ALA A 138 -1.86 7.96 6.67
CA ALA A 138 -3.18 8.15 6.05
C ALA A 138 -4.29 7.91 7.08
N ALA A 139 -5.16 8.90 7.32
CA ALA A 139 -6.26 8.79 8.29
C ALA A 139 -7.42 7.92 7.77
N HIS A 140 -7.60 7.90 6.46
CA HIS A 140 -8.45 6.95 5.76
C HIS A 140 -7.82 6.61 4.42
N ARG A 141 -8.47 5.74 3.64
CA ARG A 141 -7.97 5.31 2.34
C ARG A 141 -8.94 5.68 1.24
N LEU A 142 -8.39 5.99 0.09
CA LEU A 142 -9.04 5.93 -1.21
C LEU A 142 -8.43 4.78 -2.00
N ASP A 143 -9.24 4.11 -2.81
CA ASP A 143 -8.77 3.08 -3.73
C ASP A 143 -7.77 3.66 -4.71
N VAL A 144 -6.91 2.79 -5.25
CA VAL A 144 -5.85 3.20 -6.19
C VAL A 144 -6.44 3.96 -7.38
N ALA A 145 -7.55 3.50 -7.94
CA ALA A 145 -8.21 4.12 -9.09
C ALA A 145 -8.94 5.43 -8.76
N THR A 146 -9.19 5.72 -7.48
CA THR A 146 -10.01 6.86 -7.05
C THR A 146 -9.13 8.09 -6.82
N SER A 147 -9.44 9.21 -7.47
CA SER A 147 -8.85 10.52 -7.16
C SER A 147 -9.67 11.29 -6.12
N GLY A 148 -9.08 12.33 -5.54
CA GLY A 148 -9.77 13.31 -4.70
C GLY A 148 -9.20 13.42 -3.30
N LEU A 149 -10.00 13.97 -2.39
CA LEU A 149 -9.57 14.37 -1.06
C LEU A 149 -9.22 13.18 -0.16
N ILE A 150 -7.99 13.19 0.36
CA ILE A 150 -7.53 12.29 1.42
C ILE A 150 -6.94 13.09 2.58
N VAL A 151 -7.26 12.68 3.80
CA VAL A 151 -6.72 13.27 5.02
C VAL A 151 -5.46 12.53 5.46
N MET A 152 -4.36 13.26 5.57
CA MET A 152 -3.10 12.78 6.11
C MET A 152 -2.91 13.31 7.53
N CYS A 153 -2.64 12.41 8.46
CA CYS A 153 -2.46 12.72 9.86
C CYS A 153 -0.99 13.02 10.19
N LYS A 154 -0.76 14.11 10.94
CA LYS A 154 0.55 14.54 11.44
C LYS A 154 0.79 14.20 12.92
N ARG A 155 -0.28 13.92 13.69
CA ARG A 155 -0.21 13.64 15.14
C ARG A 155 -1.06 12.45 15.55
N PRO A 156 -0.57 11.52 16.40
CA PRO A 156 -1.34 10.35 16.84
C PRO A 156 -2.71 10.68 17.45
N SER A 157 -2.82 11.77 18.20
CA SER A 157 -4.10 12.21 18.78
C SER A 157 -5.15 12.58 17.73
N PHE A 158 -4.75 13.18 16.61
CA PHE A 158 -5.65 13.45 15.49
C PHE A 158 -6.12 12.15 14.84
N MET A 159 -5.23 11.16 14.64
CA MET A 159 -5.59 9.84 14.12
C MET A 159 -6.67 9.18 14.98
N THR A 160 -6.49 9.18 16.30
CA THR A 160 -7.46 8.61 17.25
C THR A 160 -8.81 9.32 17.16
N ALA A 161 -8.83 10.66 17.18
CA ALA A 161 -10.07 11.43 17.07
C ALA A 161 -10.77 11.22 15.72
N PHE A 162 -10.03 11.27 14.61
CA PHE A 162 -10.57 11.03 13.28
C PHE A 162 -11.17 9.62 13.15
N SER A 163 -10.49 8.61 13.70
CA SER A 163 -10.97 7.22 13.68
C SER A 163 -12.26 7.06 14.47
N ALA A 164 -12.37 7.71 15.63
CA ALA A 164 -13.59 7.72 16.44
C ALA A 164 -14.75 8.37 15.69
N LEU A 165 -14.53 9.53 15.07
CA LEU A 165 -15.54 10.21 14.24
C LEU A 165 -15.96 9.36 13.03
N HIS A 166 -15.01 8.68 12.40
CA HIS A 166 -15.28 7.80 11.26
C HIS A 166 -16.13 6.59 11.69
N ALA A 167 -15.79 5.96 12.81
CA ALA A 167 -16.55 4.84 13.37
C ALA A 167 -17.96 5.25 13.82
N ALA A 168 -18.13 6.47 14.34
CA ALA A 168 -19.41 7.03 14.73
C ALA A 168 -20.27 7.53 13.53
N GLY A 169 -19.77 7.46 12.30
CA GLY A 169 -20.47 7.98 11.11
C GLY A 169 -20.59 9.50 11.08
N ALA A 170 -19.81 10.22 11.90
CA ALA A 170 -19.85 11.68 12.03
C ALA A 170 -19.12 12.42 10.90
N ILE A 171 -18.51 11.69 9.95
CA ILE A 171 -17.77 12.26 8.81
C ILE A 171 -18.61 12.10 7.54
N SER A 172 -19.03 13.22 6.96
CA SER A 172 -19.66 13.25 5.64
C SER A 172 -18.61 13.24 4.53
N LYS A 173 -18.78 12.34 3.55
CA LYS A 173 -17.92 12.24 2.37
C LYS A 173 -18.79 12.28 1.12
N ARG A 174 -18.44 13.14 0.16
CA ARG A 174 -19.14 13.29 -1.11
C ARG A 174 -18.23 12.86 -2.25
N TYR A 175 -18.78 12.06 -3.16
CA TYR A 175 -18.06 11.55 -4.33
C TYR A 175 -18.81 11.93 -5.59
N THR A 176 -18.06 12.29 -6.62
CA THR A 176 -18.57 12.47 -7.99
C THR A 176 -18.08 11.29 -8.82
N ALA A 177 -18.99 10.66 -9.55
CA ALA A 177 -18.68 9.51 -10.41
C ALA A 177 -19.41 9.64 -11.74
N LEU A 178 -18.76 9.18 -12.82
CA LEU A 178 -19.39 9.00 -14.12
C LEU A 178 -19.87 7.55 -14.26
N LEU A 179 -21.11 7.37 -14.67
CA LEU A 179 -21.76 6.07 -14.75
C LEU A 179 -22.05 5.73 -16.22
N ARG A 180 -22.01 4.43 -16.56
CA ARG A 180 -22.37 3.95 -17.90
C ARG A 180 -23.87 3.96 -18.17
N LEU A 181 -24.68 3.96 -17.12
CA LEU A 181 -26.14 3.92 -17.23
C LEU A 181 -26.68 5.34 -17.46
N PRO A 182 -27.65 5.52 -18.36
CA PRO A 182 -28.23 6.84 -18.65
C PRO A 182 -29.05 7.38 -17.48
N HIS A 183 -29.60 6.50 -16.64
CA HIS A 183 -30.39 6.85 -15.47
C HIS A 183 -29.99 5.98 -14.29
N VAL A 184 -29.79 6.62 -13.14
CA VAL A 184 -29.56 5.93 -11.86
C VAL A 184 -30.64 6.40 -10.90
N PRO A 185 -31.38 5.48 -10.24
CA PRO A 185 -32.37 5.85 -9.25
C PRO A 185 -31.75 6.72 -8.16
N LEU A 186 -32.37 7.88 -7.91
CA LEU A 186 -31.99 8.73 -6.79
C LEU A 186 -32.50 8.12 -5.48
N GLY A 187 -31.71 8.24 -4.42
CA GLY A 187 -32.09 7.77 -3.09
C GLY A 187 -30.97 7.00 -2.41
N VAL A 188 -31.33 6.29 -1.34
CA VAL A 188 -30.40 5.45 -0.59
C VAL A 188 -30.30 4.09 -1.27
N LEU A 189 -29.11 3.79 -1.79
CA LEU A 189 -28.79 2.47 -2.33
C LEU A 189 -28.11 1.64 -1.25
N THR A 190 -28.79 0.60 -0.76
CA THR A 190 -28.25 -0.33 0.23
C THR A 190 -27.76 -1.59 -0.48
N HIS A 191 -26.47 -1.89 -0.36
CA HIS A 191 -25.87 -3.11 -0.87
C HIS A 191 -25.03 -3.80 0.20
N TYR A 192 -25.22 -5.11 0.37
CA TYR A 192 -24.48 -5.89 1.36
C TYR A 192 -23.26 -6.53 0.72
N MET A 193 -22.09 -6.35 1.33
CA MET A 193 -20.91 -7.10 0.90
C MET A 193 -21.01 -8.55 1.35
N MET A 194 -20.78 -9.49 0.44
CA MET A 194 -20.60 -10.89 0.80
C MET A 194 -19.37 -11.05 1.70
N ARG A 195 -19.51 -11.84 2.77
CA ARG A 195 -18.37 -12.24 3.58
C ARG A 195 -17.53 -13.23 2.77
N SER A 196 -16.39 -12.78 2.29
CA SER A 196 -15.39 -13.60 1.61
C SER A 196 -14.05 -13.47 2.31
N SER A 197 -13.08 -14.32 1.96
CA SER A 197 -11.69 -14.21 2.43
C SER A 197 -11.03 -12.87 2.09
N CYS A 198 -11.58 -12.12 1.12
CA CYS A 198 -11.15 -10.79 0.71
C CYS A 198 -12.10 -9.66 1.17
N ALA A 199 -13.16 -9.96 1.91
CA ALA A 199 -14.05 -8.94 2.45
C ALA A 199 -13.35 -8.12 3.56
N PRO A 200 -13.68 -6.81 3.69
CA PRO A 200 -13.18 -6.00 4.79
C PRO A 200 -13.42 -6.67 6.15
N LYS A 201 -12.35 -6.81 6.94
CA LYS A 201 -12.45 -7.37 8.29
C LYS A 201 -13.33 -6.45 9.13
N ILE A 202 -14.46 -6.98 9.61
CA ILE A 202 -15.31 -6.30 10.57
C ILE A 202 -14.67 -6.53 11.94
N TYR A 203 -13.95 -5.54 12.44
CA TYR A 203 -13.51 -5.53 13.84
C TYR A 203 -14.74 -5.18 14.68
N ARG A 204 -15.19 -6.12 15.50
CA ARG A 204 -16.20 -5.89 16.54
C ARG A 204 -15.52 -5.34 17.77
#